data_AF-A0A918JTI3-F1
#
_entry.id   AF-A0A918JTI3-F1
#
_cell.length_a   1.000
_cell.length_b   1.000
_cell.length_c   1.000
_cell.angle_alpha   90.00
_cell.angle_beta   90.00
_cell.angle_gamma   90.00
#
_symmetry.space_group_name_H-M   'P 1'
#
loop_
_entity.id
_entity.type
_entity.pdbx_description
1 polymer ?
#
loop_
_entity_poly.entity_id
_entity_poly.type
_entity_poly.pdbx_seq_one_letter_code
_entity_poly.pdbx_strand_id
1 'polypeptide(L)'
;MMNWKIQKLLNGETIVSKEPGNSMLPILKSKQPVLLEPVNWEDCEAGDIVFCKVRGNCFTHLVKGKNVKRGLLIGNNRGRLNGWTKNVYGKVIEILPVS
;
A
#
# COMPACT_ATOMS: atom_id res chain seq x y z
N MET A 1 0.14 12.97 15.55
CA MET A 1 -1.14 12.98 14.80
C MET A 1 -1.21 11.70 13.97
N MET A 2 -2.27 10.90 14.12
CA MET A 2 -2.44 9.66 13.35
C MET A 2 -2.75 10.02 11.88
N ASN A 3 -2.19 9.30 10.92
CA ASN A 3 -2.50 9.51 9.50
C ASN A 3 -3.99 9.21 9.24
N TRP A 4 -4.74 10.17 8.68
CA TRP A 4 -6.19 10.04 8.48
C TRP A 4 -6.58 8.79 7.67
N LYS A 5 -5.74 8.39 6.71
CA LYS A 5 -5.95 7.19 5.89
C LYS A 5 -5.90 5.92 6.74
N ILE A 6 -4.91 5.84 7.63
CA ILE A 6 -4.77 4.72 8.57
C ILE A 6 -6.01 4.67 9.47
N GLN A 7 -6.45 5.80 10.01
CA GLN A 7 -7.64 5.84 10.84
C GLN A 7 -8.90 5.36 10.09
N LYS A 8 -9.13 5.87 8.88
CA LYS A 8 -10.27 5.45 8.04
C LYS A 8 -10.25 3.96 7.72
N LEU A 9 -9.09 3.43 7.29
CA LEU A 9 -8.94 2.02 6.96
C LEU A 9 -9.09 1.11 8.20
N LEU A 10 -8.54 1.51 9.35
CA LEU A 10 -8.72 0.77 10.61
C LEU A 10 -10.18 0.79 11.10
N ASN A 11 -10.97 1.80 10.70
CA ASN A 11 -12.41 1.85 10.97
C ASN A 11 -13.24 1.04 9.96
N GLY A 12 -12.62 0.32 9.04
CA GLY A 12 -13.32 -0.47 8.03
C GLY A 12 -13.82 0.35 6.83
N GLU A 13 -13.36 1.58 6.65
CA GLU A 13 -13.80 2.44 5.54
C GLU A 13 -12.93 2.26 4.30
N THR A 14 -13.57 1.98 3.16
CA THR A 14 -12.94 2.05 1.84
C THR A 14 -12.75 3.51 1.42
N ILE A 15 -11.56 3.88 0.97
CA ILE A 15 -11.21 5.28 0.67
C ILE A 15 -10.56 5.44 -0.70
N VAL A 16 -10.73 6.61 -1.31
CA VAL A 16 -9.93 7.02 -2.47
C VAL A 16 -8.68 7.76 -1.98
N SER A 17 -7.51 7.33 -2.45
CA SER A 17 -6.23 7.97 -2.15
C SER A 17 -5.51 8.45 -3.39
N LYS A 18 -4.79 9.57 -3.26
CA LYS A 18 -3.92 10.14 -4.30
C LYS A 18 -2.57 10.45 -3.67
N GLU A 19 -1.57 9.65 -3.96
CA GLU A 19 -0.22 9.83 -3.41
C GLU A 19 0.75 10.40 -4.46
N PRO A 20 1.57 11.39 -4.10
CA PRO A 20 2.58 11.91 -5.01
C PRO A 20 3.77 10.95 -5.10
N GLY A 21 4.46 10.97 -6.24
CA GLY A 21 5.73 10.28 -6.42
C GLY A 21 5.76 9.35 -7.62
N ASN A 22 6.95 8.86 -7.93
CA ASN A 22 7.23 8.10 -9.14
C ASN A 22 7.70 6.67 -8.84
N SER A 23 7.61 6.23 -7.59
CA SER A 23 8.11 4.93 -7.10
C SER A 23 7.37 3.74 -7.71
N MET A 24 6.12 3.95 -8.15
CA MET A 24 5.25 2.92 -8.69
C MET A 24 5.06 2.97 -10.21
N LEU A 25 5.77 3.87 -10.92
CA LEU A 25 5.71 3.89 -12.39
C LEU A 25 6.26 2.58 -13.00
N PRO A 26 5.71 2.11 -14.14
CA PRO A 26 4.57 2.68 -14.89
C PRO A 26 3.19 2.26 -14.37
N ILE A 27 3.10 1.43 -13.31
CA ILE A 27 1.85 0.85 -12.80
C ILE A 27 0.91 1.93 -12.25
N LEU A 28 1.44 2.83 -11.42
CA LEU A 28 0.68 3.92 -10.82
C LEU A 28 1.40 5.25 -11.04
N LYS A 29 0.71 6.21 -11.65
CA LYS A 29 1.23 7.56 -11.87
C LYS A 29 1.12 8.41 -10.60
N SER A 30 1.96 9.43 -10.48
CA SER A 30 1.90 10.39 -9.38
C SER A 30 0.51 11.04 -9.30
N LYS A 31 -0.09 11.05 -8.11
CA LYS A 31 -1.44 11.56 -7.82
C LYS A 31 -2.58 10.86 -8.57
N GLN A 32 -2.32 9.72 -9.22
CA GLN A 32 -3.39 8.91 -9.78
C GLN A 32 -4.26 8.34 -8.66
N PRO A 33 -5.59 8.48 -8.73
CA PRO A 33 -6.49 7.96 -7.70
C PRO A 33 -6.51 6.44 -7.66
N VAL A 34 -6.52 5.89 -6.45
CA VAL A 34 -6.70 4.46 -6.19
C VAL A 34 -7.77 4.24 -5.14
N LEU A 35 -8.54 3.16 -5.29
CA LEU A 35 -9.49 2.69 -4.29
C LEU A 35 -8.76 1.74 -3.34
N LEU A 36 -8.71 2.10 -2.05
CA LEU A 36 -8.12 1.31 -0.98
C LEU A 36 -9.22 0.71 -0.12
N GLU A 37 -9.24 -0.61 -0.03
CA GLU A 37 -10.09 -1.35 0.90
C GLU A 37 -9.27 -1.78 2.12
N PRO A 38 -9.84 -1.73 3.34
CA PRO A 38 -9.21 -2.28 4.55
C PRO A 38 -8.77 -3.73 4.34
N VAL A 39 -7.58 -4.09 4.83
CA VAL A 39 -7.05 -5.46 4.65
C VAL A 39 -6.14 -5.85 5.81
N ASN A 40 -6.13 -7.14 6.16
CA ASN A 40 -5.08 -7.71 7.01
C ASN A 40 -3.92 -8.19 6.15
N TRP A 41 -2.69 -8.13 6.67
CA TRP A 41 -1.51 -8.53 5.88
C TRP A 41 -1.52 -10.02 5.51
N GLU A 42 -2.19 -10.85 6.31
CA GLU A 42 -2.40 -12.27 6.10
C GLU A 42 -3.21 -12.57 4.83
N ASP A 43 -4.07 -11.65 4.39
CA ASP A 43 -4.94 -11.81 3.22
C ASP A 43 -4.29 -11.30 1.91
N CYS A 44 -3.10 -10.67 2.02
CA CYS A 44 -2.36 -10.16 0.87
C CYS A 44 -1.39 -11.20 0.30
N GLU A 45 -1.16 -11.15 -1.00
CA GLU A 45 -0.22 -12.01 -1.72
C GLU A 45 0.83 -11.20 -2.50
N ALA A 46 1.89 -11.88 -2.93
CA ALA A 46 2.90 -11.25 -3.78
C ALA A 46 2.27 -10.75 -5.10
N GLY A 47 2.56 -9.50 -5.46
CA GLY A 47 1.94 -8.82 -6.60
C GLY A 47 0.86 -7.80 -6.20
N ASP A 48 0.27 -7.92 -5.01
CA ASP A 48 -0.68 -6.93 -4.51
C ASP A 48 -0.01 -5.57 -4.29
N ILE A 49 -0.77 -4.49 -4.48
CA ILE A 49 -0.35 -3.13 -4.09
C ILE A 49 -1.07 -2.78 -2.79
N VAL A 50 -0.31 -2.43 -1.75
CA VAL A 50 -0.85 -2.20 -0.42
C VAL A 50 -0.40 -0.85 0.15
N PHE A 51 -1.30 -0.18 0.87
CA PHE A 51 -0.99 0.95 1.72
C PHE A 51 -0.55 0.43 3.10
N CYS A 52 0.71 0.70 3.46
CA CYS A 52 1.36 0.12 4.63
C CYS A 52 2.34 1.11 5.29
N LYS A 53 2.78 0.81 6.51
CA LYS A 53 3.85 1.54 7.20
C LYS A 53 5.08 0.66 7.38
N VAL A 54 6.23 1.13 6.89
CA VAL A 54 7.53 0.45 6.98
C VAL A 54 8.56 1.45 7.49
N ARG A 55 9.29 1.11 8.55
CA ARG A 55 10.37 1.95 9.13
C ARG A 55 9.94 3.41 9.32
N GLY A 56 8.77 3.62 9.93
CA GLY A 56 8.23 4.95 10.23
C GLY A 56 7.48 5.64 9.09
N ASN A 57 7.63 5.19 7.84
CA ASN A 57 7.08 5.86 6.66
C ASN A 57 5.91 5.07 6.05
N CYS A 58 4.92 5.77 5.49
CA CYS A 58 3.79 5.15 4.79
C CYS A 58 4.08 5.04 3.29
N PHE A 59 3.69 3.93 2.66
CA PHE A 59 3.87 3.67 1.24
C PHE A 59 2.66 2.94 0.66
N THR A 60 2.28 3.27 -0.58
CA THR A 60 1.44 2.41 -1.44
C THR A 60 2.35 1.70 -2.43
N HIS A 61 2.80 0.49 -2.09
CA HIS A 61 3.85 -0.24 -2.80
C HIS A 61 3.49 -1.72 -3.02
N LEU A 62 4.27 -2.41 -3.84
CA LEU A 62 4.07 -3.82 -4.15
C LEU A 62 4.48 -4.72 -2.96
N VAL A 63 3.69 -5.75 -2.74
CA VAL A 63 4.10 -6.93 -1.98
C VAL A 63 5.04 -7.75 -2.85
N LYS A 64 6.30 -7.86 -2.42
CA LYS A 64 7.37 -8.61 -3.09
C LYS A 64 7.59 -9.99 -2.47
N GLY A 65 7.01 -10.26 -1.31
CA GLY A 65 7.09 -11.55 -0.63
C GLY A 65 6.29 -11.57 0.67
N LYS A 66 6.04 -12.76 1.19
CA LYS A 66 5.22 -13.01 2.39
C LYS A 66 5.97 -13.94 3.33
N ASN A 67 5.93 -13.64 4.62
CA ASN A 67 6.57 -14.44 5.65
C ASN A 67 5.78 -14.36 6.96
N VAL A 68 5.47 -15.52 7.56
CA VAL A 68 4.63 -15.60 8.76
C VAL A 68 5.17 -14.78 9.95
N LYS A 69 6.49 -14.79 10.14
CA LYS A 69 7.12 -14.06 11.26
C LYS A 69 7.26 -12.56 10.97
N ARG A 70 7.63 -12.20 9.74
CA ARG A 70 8.01 -10.82 9.36
C ARG A 70 6.88 -10.00 8.71
N GLY A 71 5.80 -10.63 8.28
CA GLY A 71 4.73 -10.00 7.50
C GLY A 71 5.05 -9.97 6.00
N LEU A 72 4.77 -8.84 5.35
CA LEU A 72 5.01 -8.64 3.93
C LEU A 72 6.32 -7.92 3.67
N LEU A 73 7.06 -8.37 2.66
CA LEU A 73 8.19 -7.64 2.10
C LEU A 73 7.63 -6.61 1.11
N ILE A 74 7.82 -5.33 1.41
CA ILE A 74 7.33 -4.23 0.59
C ILE A 74 8.45 -3.71 -0.30
N GLY A 75 8.15 -3.44 -1.57
CA GLY A 75 9.09 -2.84 -2.50
C GLY A 75 8.40 -1.95 -3.52
N ASN A 76 9.12 -0.96 -4.01
CA ASN A 76 8.63 -0.13 -5.09
C ASN A 76 8.66 -0.87 -6.44
N ASN A 77 8.15 -0.23 -7.49
CA ASN A 77 8.18 -0.80 -8.84
C ASN A 77 9.48 -0.50 -9.62
N ARG A 78 10.54 -0.10 -8.93
CA ARG A 78 11.86 0.22 -9.51
C ARG A 78 12.98 -0.68 -8.98
N GLY A 79 12.63 -1.79 -8.33
CA GLY A 79 13.58 -2.77 -7.79
C GLY A 79 14.10 -2.47 -6.37
N ARG A 80 13.67 -1.38 -5.73
CA ARG A 80 14.04 -1.11 -4.33
C ARG A 80 13.11 -1.85 -3.37
N LEU A 81 13.69 -2.61 -2.44
CA LEU A 81 12.99 -3.16 -1.29
C LEU A 81 12.97 -2.15 -0.12
N ASN A 82 11.79 -1.87 0.42
CA ASN A 82 11.60 -0.92 1.53
C ASN A 82 11.77 -1.61 2.88
N GLY A 83 11.37 -2.87 3.00
CA GLY A 83 11.51 -3.67 4.23
C GLY A 83 10.29 -4.54 4.50
N TRP A 84 10.37 -5.28 5.61
CA TRP A 84 9.30 -6.15 6.08
C TRP A 84 8.36 -5.40 7.03
N THR A 85 7.05 -5.67 6.94
CA THR A 85 6.06 -5.11 7.88
C THR A 85 4.81 -5.98 8.01
N LYS A 86 4.21 -5.97 9.20
CA LYS A 86 2.82 -6.40 9.43
C LYS A 86 1.83 -5.24 9.46
N ASN A 87 2.34 -4.00 9.44
CA ASN A 87 1.52 -2.79 9.44
C ASN A 87 1.01 -2.50 8.02
N VAL A 88 0.06 -3.29 7.58
CA VAL A 88 -0.68 -3.13 6.32
C VAL A 88 -2.09 -2.71 6.68
N TYR A 89 -2.61 -1.69 6.01
CA TYR A 89 -3.88 -1.07 6.38
C TYR A 89 -4.91 -1.16 5.27
N GLY A 90 -4.47 -1.14 4.01
CA GLY A 90 -5.39 -1.33 2.89
C GLY A 90 -4.73 -1.90 1.66
N LYS A 91 -5.53 -2.55 0.82
CA LYS A 91 -5.15 -3.10 -0.49
C LYS A 91 -5.75 -2.21 -1.57
N VAL A 92 -4.97 -1.92 -2.61
CA VAL A 92 -5.49 -1.28 -3.81
C VAL A 92 -6.32 -2.31 -4.56
N ILE A 93 -7.62 -2.06 -4.65
CA ILE A 93 -8.56 -2.91 -5.39
C ILE A 93 -8.85 -2.34 -6.78
N GLU A 94 -8.63 -1.05 -6.98
CA GLU A 94 -8.85 -0.39 -8.27
C GLU A 94 -7.89 0.79 -8.46
N ILE A 95 -7.31 0.90 -9.66
CA ILE A 95 -6.57 2.07 -10.11
C ILE A 95 -7.50 2.89 -11.00
N LEU A 96 -7.91 4.05 -10.51
CA LEU A 96 -8.90 4.89 -11.18
C LEU A 96 -8.23 5.69 -12.34
N PRO A 97 -8.98 6.00 -13.40
CA PRO A 97 -8.48 6.78 -14.52
C PRO A 97 -8.05 8.18 -14.06
N VAL A 98 -7.01 8.71 -14.70
CA VAL A 98 -6.58 10.10 -14.50
C VAL A 98 -7.54 10.97 -15.31
N SER A 99 -8.39 11.72 -14.60
CA SER A 99 -9.21 12.81 -15.14
C SER A 99 -8.35 13.99 -15.58
#